data_AF-A0A849VJC0-F1
#
_entry.id   AF-A0A849VJC0-F1
#
_cell.length_a   1.000
_cell.length_b   1.000
_cell.length_c   1.000
_cell.angle_alpha   90.00
_cell.angle_beta   90.00
_cell.angle_gamma   90.00
#
_symmetry.space_group_name_H-M   'P 1'
#
loop_
_entity.id
_entity.type
_entity.pdbx_description
1 polymer ?
#
loop_
_entity_poly.entity_id
_entity_poly.type
_entity_poly.pdbx_seq_one_letter_code
_entity_poly.pdbx_strand_id
1 'polypeptide(L)'
;MNLKWVMVLACVFVLSCTEQTQSIKTAPQVTLMSLIQTYDEQLSKVQLAINSGRSKEVILLYSNELYATAQTILALFSEQQSKCTDYFSKLFPVSEQFKTSASQMRLSNESIQSALPQFNEPICYHLKELLVQPVFISSLTAKQGPKDGNKQSKPIEMLALEAHVAQVKHVLIGTAHL
;
A
#
# COMPACT_ATOMS: atom_id res chain seq x y z
N MET A 1 56.27 29.98 -43.14
CA MET A 1 56.35 28.60 -42.62
C MET A 1 57.11 28.68 -41.30
N ASN A 2 56.39 28.80 -40.18
CA ASN A 2 56.01 27.69 -39.27
C ASN A 2 57.29 27.03 -38.70
N LEU A 3 57.59 27.05 -37.40
CA LEU A 3 56.82 26.40 -36.35
C LEU A 3 57.36 26.83 -34.96
N LYS A 4 56.48 27.28 -34.06
CA LYS A 4 56.79 27.57 -32.65
C LYS A 4 56.89 26.25 -31.89
N TRP A 5 58.01 26.00 -31.20
CA TRP A 5 58.14 24.88 -30.27
C TRP A 5 57.70 25.33 -28.88
N VAL A 6 56.52 24.90 -28.46
CA VAL A 6 56.05 25.01 -27.07
C VAL A 6 56.45 23.71 -26.38
N MET A 7 57.35 23.81 -25.40
CA MET A 7 57.76 22.71 -24.54
C MET A 7 56.64 22.48 -23.51
N VAL A 8 55.80 21.47 -23.73
CA VAL A 8 54.77 21.05 -22.78
C VAL A 8 55.42 20.13 -21.75
N LEU A 9 55.57 20.65 -20.54
CA LEU A 9 56.03 19.92 -19.36
C LEU A 9 54.92 18.96 -18.92
N ALA A 10 55.09 17.66 -19.18
CA ALA A 10 54.17 16.61 -18.74
C ALA A 10 54.43 16.29 -17.26
N CYS A 11 53.63 16.87 -16.36
CA CYS A 11 53.52 16.38 -14.98
C CYS A 11 52.64 15.13 -14.96
N VAL A 12 53.26 13.96 -14.93
CA VAL A 12 52.60 12.68 -14.65
C VAL A 12 52.37 12.59 -13.15
N PHE A 13 51.22 13.08 -12.68
CA PHE A 13 50.71 12.72 -11.35
C PHE A 13 50.08 11.33 -11.43
N VAL A 14 50.82 10.33 -10.98
CA VAL A 14 50.31 8.98 -10.74
C VAL A 14 49.38 9.06 -9.52
N LEU A 15 48.10 9.35 -9.77
CA LEU A 15 47.05 9.12 -8.78
C LEU A 15 46.85 7.61 -8.69
N SER A 16 47.47 6.99 -7.70
CA SER A 16 47.10 5.66 -7.24
C SER A 16 45.63 5.70 -6.80
N CYS A 17 44.72 5.31 -7.69
CA CYS A 17 43.35 4.96 -7.34
C CYS A 17 43.42 3.76 -6.38
N THR A 18 43.41 4.04 -5.09
CA THR A 18 43.03 3.05 -4.10
C THR A 18 41.55 2.83 -4.33
N GLU A 19 41.17 1.72 -4.96
CA GLU A 19 39.78 1.28 -5.04
C GLU A 19 39.30 1.02 -3.61
N GLN A 20 38.82 2.09 -2.97
CA GLN A 20 38.03 1.98 -1.77
C GLN A 20 36.65 1.55 -2.24
N THR A 21 36.46 0.24 -2.36
CA THR A 21 35.14 -0.37 -2.54
C THR A 21 34.31 -0.04 -1.30
N GLN A 22 33.67 1.13 -1.32
CA GLN A 22 32.57 1.42 -0.43
C GLN A 22 31.47 0.43 -0.79
N SER A 23 31.37 -0.63 0.00
CA SER A 23 30.18 -1.47 0.06
C SER A 23 29.02 -0.55 0.45
N ILE A 24 28.36 0.03 -0.56
CA ILE A 24 27.03 0.61 -0.41
C ILE A 24 26.19 -0.53 0.15
N LYS A 25 25.87 -0.47 1.45
CA LYS A 25 24.78 -1.28 2.00
C LYS A 25 23.54 -0.85 1.24
N THR A 26 23.20 -1.57 0.17
CA THR A 26 21.93 -1.43 -0.50
C THR A 26 20.86 -1.59 0.57
N ALA A 27 20.13 -0.51 0.86
CA ALA A 27 18.98 -0.60 1.73
C ALA A 27 18.08 -1.73 1.20
N PRO A 28 17.52 -2.60 2.06
CA PRO A 28 16.67 -3.68 1.59
C PRO A 28 15.58 -3.10 0.69
N GLN A 29 15.53 -3.56 -0.57
CA GLN A 29 14.49 -3.12 -1.49
C GLN A 29 13.14 -3.58 -0.95
N VAL A 30 12.21 -2.64 -0.80
CA VAL A 30 10.84 -2.95 -0.43
C VAL A 30 10.21 -3.74 -1.56
N THR A 31 9.89 -5.00 -1.30
CA THR A 31 9.22 -5.88 -2.26
C THR A 31 7.72 -5.87 -2.03
N LEU A 32 6.95 -6.18 -3.08
CA LEU A 32 5.51 -6.30 -2.96
C LEU A 32 5.11 -7.38 -1.93
N MET A 33 5.84 -8.50 -1.88
CA MET A 33 5.61 -9.54 -0.88
C MET A 33 5.86 -9.03 0.55
N SER A 34 6.94 -8.27 0.78
CA SER A 34 7.21 -7.68 2.10
C SER A 34 6.17 -6.64 2.53
N LEU A 35 5.59 -5.90 1.58
CA LEU A 35 4.47 -4.98 1.86
C LEU A 35 3.20 -5.74 2.21
N ILE A 36 2.91 -6.84 1.51
CA ILE A 36 1.76 -7.69 1.80
C ILE A 36 1.89 -8.37 3.17
N GLN A 37 3.10 -8.78 3.57
CA GLN A 37 3.37 -9.27 4.92
C GLN A 37 3.14 -8.18 5.97
N THR A 38 3.68 -6.99 5.74
CA THR A 38 3.43 -5.81 6.60
C THR A 38 1.93 -5.51 6.73
N TYR A 39 1.19 -5.61 5.63
CA TYR A 39 -0.26 -5.39 5.61
C TYR A 39 -1.00 -6.44 6.47
N ASP A 40 -0.61 -7.70 6.39
CA ASP A 40 -1.18 -8.81 7.17
C ASP A 40 -0.97 -8.63 8.68
N GLU A 41 0.22 -8.17 9.07
CA GLU A 41 0.54 -7.83 10.45
C GLU A 41 -0.28 -6.64 10.95
N GLN A 42 -0.43 -5.60 10.13
CA GLN A 42 -1.29 -4.45 10.45
C GLN A 42 -2.77 -4.86 10.55
N LEU A 43 -3.22 -5.80 9.72
CA LEU A 43 -4.58 -6.32 9.74
C LEU A 43 -4.86 -7.03 11.06
N SER A 44 -3.92 -7.86 11.49
CA SER A 44 -3.97 -8.54 12.79
C SER A 44 -4.05 -7.55 13.96
N LYS A 45 -3.35 -6.40 13.88
CA LYS A 45 -3.44 -5.34 14.91
C LYS A 45 -4.82 -4.69 14.95
N VAL A 46 -5.43 -4.40 13.80
CA VAL A 46 -6.81 -3.87 13.75
C VAL A 46 -7.79 -4.87 14.34
N GLN A 47 -7.69 -6.14 13.96
CA GLN A 47 -8.55 -7.21 14.46
C GLN A 47 -8.45 -7.36 15.98
N LEU A 48 -7.22 -7.41 16.51
CA LEU A 48 -6.97 -7.49 17.94
C LEU A 48 -7.53 -6.27 18.68
N ALA A 49 -7.37 -5.07 18.11
CA ALA A 49 -7.88 -3.84 18.70
C ALA A 49 -9.42 -3.84 18.77
N ILE A 50 -10.09 -4.30 17.72
CA ILE A 50 -11.56 -4.45 17.69
C ILE A 50 -12.01 -5.48 18.73
N ASN A 51 -11.41 -6.69 18.71
CA ASN A 51 -11.81 -7.80 19.59
C ASN A 51 -11.55 -7.50 21.07
N SER A 52 -10.49 -6.75 21.37
CA SER A 52 -10.13 -6.36 22.74
C SER A 52 -10.88 -5.10 23.21
N GLY A 53 -11.79 -4.54 22.41
CA GLY A 53 -12.55 -3.34 22.77
C GLY A 53 -11.68 -2.11 22.98
N ARG A 54 -10.58 -1.95 22.22
CA ARG A 54 -9.72 -0.78 22.29
C ARG A 54 -10.46 0.48 21.85
N SER A 55 -9.91 1.64 22.19
CA SER A 55 -10.55 2.92 21.87
C SER A 55 -10.66 3.15 20.36
N LYS A 56 -11.63 3.99 19.96
CA LYS A 56 -11.84 4.34 18.56
C LYS A 56 -10.57 4.94 17.92
N GLU A 57 -9.81 5.72 18.68
CA GLU A 57 -8.58 6.36 18.22
C GLU A 57 -7.52 5.32 17.84
N VAL A 58 -7.39 4.24 18.62
CA VAL A 58 -6.45 3.14 18.33
C VAL A 58 -6.87 2.40 17.07
N ILE A 59 -8.17 2.08 16.94
CA ILE A 59 -8.67 1.36 15.75
C ILE A 59 -8.53 2.22 14.49
N LEU A 60 -8.81 3.53 14.58
CA LEU A 60 -8.62 4.48 13.48
C LEU A 60 -7.15 4.63 13.08
N LEU A 61 -6.24 4.69 14.06
CA LEU A 61 -4.81 4.73 13.81
C LEU A 61 -4.36 3.51 13.00
N TYR A 62 -4.67 2.30 13.48
CA TYR A 62 -4.26 1.07 12.79
C TYR A 62 -4.95 0.90 11.43
N SER A 63 -6.20 1.36 11.28
CA SER A 63 -6.89 1.35 9.97
C SER A 63 -6.27 2.33 8.98
N ASN A 64 -5.76 3.47 9.44
CA ASN A 64 -5.03 4.42 8.59
C ASN A 64 -3.65 3.89 8.18
N GLU A 65 -2.96 3.15 9.06
CA GLU A 65 -1.72 2.44 8.72
C GLU A 65 -1.96 1.41 7.61
N LEU A 66 -3.04 0.60 7.72
CA LEU A 66 -3.46 -0.32 6.66
C LEU A 66 -3.70 0.39 5.34
N TYR A 67 -4.46 1.50 5.36
CA TYR A 67 -4.74 2.28 4.15
C TYR A 67 -3.45 2.78 3.49
N ALA A 68 -2.51 3.32 4.27
CA ALA A 68 -1.24 3.80 3.74
C ALA A 68 -0.42 2.67 3.10
N THR A 69 -0.32 1.52 3.76
CA THR A 69 0.35 0.35 3.20
C THR A 69 -0.33 -0.14 1.92
N ALA A 70 -1.67 -0.15 1.87
CA ALA A 70 -2.43 -0.49 0.66
C ALA A 70 -2.10 0.46 -0.50
N GLN A 71 -1.98 1.77 -0.25
CA GLN A 71 -1.60 2.72 -1.29
C GLN A 71 -0.24 2.36 -1.90
N THR A 72 0.74 2.02 -1.05
CA THR A 72 2.06 1.57 -1.52
C THR A 72 2.00 0.25 -2.29
N ILE A 73 1.21 -0.72 -1.82
CA ILE A 73 1.01 -2.02 -2.51
C ILE A 73 0.45 -1.78 -3.91
N LEU A 74 -0.60 -0.97 -4.05
CA LEU A 74 -1.27 -0.73 -5.33
C LEU A 74 -0.38 0.07 -6.28
N ALA A 75 0.38 1.04 -5.78
CA ALA A 75 1.34 1.80 -6.58
C ALA A 75 2.43 0.86 -7.13
N LEU A 76 3.07 0.07 -6.27
CA LEU A 76 4.12 -0.85 -6.66
C LEU A 76 3.60 -1.96 -7.60
N PHE A 77 2.39 -2.46 -7.35
CA PHE A 77 1.74 -3.40 -8.27
C PHE A 77 1.52 -2.78 -9.65
N SER A 78 1.07 -1.52 -9.73
CA SER A 78 0.86 -0.82 -11.03
C SER A 78 2.15 -0.70 -11.84
N GLU A 79 3.27 -0.46 -11.15
CA GLU A 79 4.59 -0.37 -11.79
C GLU A 79 5.05 -1.72 -12.36
N GLN A 80 4.75 -2.81 -11.65
CA GLN A 80 5.14 -4.16 -12.06
C GLN A 80 4.15 -4.81 -13.03
N GLN A 81 2.89 -4.42 -12.98
CA GLN A 81 1.76 -5.06 -13.66
C GLN A 81 0.77 -3.98 -14.13
N SER A 82 0.93 -3.55 -15.38
CA SER A 82 0.15 -2.44 -15.97
C SER A 82 -1.35 -2.69 -16.07
N LYS A 83 -1.79 -3.94 -15.95
CA LYS A 83 -3.19 -4.39 -16.07
C LYS A 83 -4.17 -3.73 -15.09
N CYS A 84 -3.68 -3.19 -13.96
CA CYS A 84 -4.50 -2.45 -13.00
C CYS A 84 -4.28 -0.93 -13.01
N THR A 85 -3.34 -0.40 -13.80
CA THR A 85 -2.89 1.01 -13.68
C THR A 85 -4.02 2.01 -13.94
N ASP A 86 -4.77 1.85 -15.02
CA ASP A 86 -5.91 2.72 -15.35
C ASP A 86 -7.01 2.67 -14.29
N TYR A 87 -7.19 1.49 -13.69
CA TYR A 87 -8.16 1.30 -12.63
C TYR A 87 -7.70 1.98 -11.34
N PHE A 88 -6.46 1.75 -10.90
CA PHE A 88 -5.92 2.32 -9.66
C PHE A 88 -5.75 3.84 -9.72
N SER A 89 -5.38 4.40 -10.88
CA SER A 89 -5.29 5.87 -11.06
C SER A 89 -6.62 6.58 -10.80
N LYS A 90 -7.75 5.93 -11.11
CA LYS A 90 -9.10 6.41 -10.82
C LYS A 90 -9.55 6.08 -9.40
N LEU A 91 -9.10 4.93 -8.86
CA LEU A 91 -9.44 4.49 -7.50
C LEU A 91 -8.84 5.42 -6.43
N PHE A 92 -7.57 5.79 -6.53
CA PHE A 92 -6.87 6.58 -5.51
C PHE A 92 -7.57 7.90 -5.12
N PRO A 93 -7.99 8.77 -6.05
CA PRO A 93 -8.68 10.01 -5.67
C PRO A 93 -10.04 9.72 -5.00
N VAL A 94 -10.77 8.70 -5.47
CA VAL A 94 -12.05 8.30 -4.89
C VAL A 94 -11.87 7.74 -3.47
N SER A 95 -10.84 6.92 -3.25
CA SER A 95 -10.55 6.36 -1.93
C SER A 95 -10.14 7.44 -0.92
N GLU A 96 -9.41 8.47 -1.36
CA GLU A 96 -9.01 9.58 -0.48
C GLU A 96 -10.21 10.45 -0.09
N GLN A 97 -11.15 10.67 -1.02
CA GLN A 97 -12.43 11.31 -0.70
C GLN A 97 -13.18 10.51 0.36
N PHE A 98 -13.32 9.18 0.18
CA PHE A 98 -13.96 8.35 1.18
C PHE A 98 -13.25 8.36 2.53
N LYS A 99 -11.93 8.30 2.56
CA LYS A 99 -11.15 8.38 3.80
C LYS A 99 -11.40 9.68 4.54
N THR A 100 -11.42 10.80 3.82
CA THR A 100 -11.73 12.12 4.38
C THR A 100 -13.14 12.13 4.96
N SER A 101 -14.11 11.63 4.20
CA SER A 101 -15.52 11.57 4.60
C SER A 101 -15.83 10.50 5.65
N ALA A 102 -14.99 9.49 5.85
CA ALA A 102 -15.24 8.39 6.78
C ALA A 102 -15.42 8.86 8.23
N SER A 103 -14.75 9.95 8.61
CA SER A 103 -14.93 10.59 9.92
C SER A 103 -16.28 11.31 10.07
N GLN A 104 -16.91 11.69 8.94
CA GLN A 104 -18.08 12.57 8.88
C GLN A 104 -19.37 11.83 8.51
N MET A 105 -19.29 10.73 7.76
CA MET A 105 -20.44 9.99 7.24
C MET A 105 -20.26 8.49 7.40
N ARG A 106 -21.39 7.78 7.61
CA ARG A 106 -21.42 6.32 7.51
C ARG A 106 -21.44 5.98 6.03
N LEU A 107 -20.37 5.42 5.53
CA LEU A 107 -20.35 4.85 4.19
C LEU A 107 -21.12 3.53 4.22
N SER A 108 -21.91 3.26 3.19
CA SER A 108 -22.42 1.90 2.93
C SER A 108 -21.51 1.25 1.90
N ASN A 109 -21.35 -0.08 1.98
CA ASN A 109 -20.57 -0.81 0.99
C ASN A 109 -21.14 -0.55 -0.42
N GLU A 110 -22.47 -0.59 -0.58
CA GLU A 110 -23.15 -0.25 -1.83
C GLU A 110 -22.80 1.15 -2.36
N SER A 111 -22.81 2.18 -1.51
CA SER A 111 -22.46 3.54 -1.91
C SER A 111 -21.00 3.64 -2.36
N ILE A 112 -20.08 2.98 -1.66
CA ILE A 112 -18.68 2.94 -2.08
C ILE A 112 -18.56 2.23 -3.43
N GLN A 113 -19.08 1.00 -3.55
CA GLN A 113 -18.95 0.19 -4.77
C GLN A 113 -19.54 0.89 -5.99
N SER A 114 -20.67 1.58 -5.84
CA SER A 114 -21.31 2.32 -6.95
C SER A 114 -20.47 3.47 -7.49
N ALA A 115 -19.59 4.04 -6.67
CA ALA A 115 -18.70 5.14 -7.03
C ALA A 115 -17.30 4.69 -7.44
N LEU A 116 -16.99 3.39 -7.34
CA LEU A 116 -15.71 2.86 -7.81
C LEU A 116 -15.73 2.71 -9.35
N PRO A 117 -14.58 2.90 -10.01
CA PRO A 117 -14.45 2.57 -11.42
C PRO A 117 -14.74 1.08 -11.65
N GLN A 118 -15.09 0.71 -12.89
CA GLN A 118 -15.17 -0.70 -13.29
C GLN A 118 -13.74 -1.24 -13.47
N PHE A 119 -13.54 -2.52 -13.16
CA PHE A 119 -12.27 -3.24 -13.37
C PHE A 119 -12.48 -4.37 -14.39
N ASN A 120 -11.42 -4.68 -15.13
CA ASN A 120 -11.46 -5.76 -16.14
C ASN A 120 -10.77 -7.04 -15.66
N GLU A 121 -9.97 -6.95 -14.61
CA GLU A 121 -9.06 -8.00 -14.17
C GLU A 121 -9.42 -8.45 -12.75
N PRO A 122 -9.61 -9.77 -12.50
CA PRO A 122 -9.98 -10.29 -11.19
C PRO A 122 -9.02 -9.89 -10.07
N ILE A 123 -7.71 -9.79 -10.36
CA ILE A 123 -6.74 -9.38 -9.35
C ILE A 123 -6.92 -7.92 -8.91
N CYS A 124 -7.36 -7.02 -9.81
CA CYS A 124 -7.59 -5.63 -9.43
C CYS A 124 -8.77 -5.50 -8.45
N TYR A 125 -9.75 -6.41 -8.54
CA TYR A 125 -10.84 -6.51 -7.55
C TYR A 125 -10.31 -6.83 -6.16
N HIS A 126 -9.43 -7.81 -6.01
CA HIS A 126 -8.89 -8.13 -4.68
C HIS A 126 -7.98 -7.01 -4.15
N LEU A 127 -7.14 -6.43 -5.01
CA LEU A 127 -6.27 -5.31 -4.63
C LEU A 127 -7.07 -4.07 -4.22
N LYS A 128 -8.20 -3.74 -4.86
CA LYS A 128 -9.01 -2.57 -4.45
C LYS A 128 -9.48 -2.71 -3.00
N GLU A 129 -9.82 -3.93 -2.58
CA GLU A 129 -10.37 -4.18 -1.25
C GLU A 129 -9.32 -3.96 -0.16
N LEU A 130 -8.02 -4.18 -0.45
CA LEU A 130 -6.94 -3.80 0.47
C LEU A 130 -6.96 -2.30 0.77
N LEU A 131 -7.39 -1.46 -0.18
CA LEU A 131 -7.46 -0.01 0.00
C LEU A 131 -8.81 0.45 0.57
N VAL A 132 -9.91 -0.12 0.09
CA VAL A 132 -11.27 0.33 0.38
C VAL A 132 -11.76 -0.15 1.75
N GLN A 133 -11.47 -1.40 2.13
CA GLN A 133 -11.96 -1.96 3.40
C GLN A 133 -11.45 -1.23 4.64
N PRO A 134 -10.17 -0.82 4.73
CA PRO A 134 -9.69 0.00 5.85
C PRO A 134 -10.46 1.33 6.02
N VAL A 135 -10.92 1.93 4.92
CA VAL A 135 -11.75 3.15 4.95
C VAL A 135 -13.13 2.84 5.50
N PHE A 136 -13.72 1.71 5.11
CA PHE A 136 -15.02 1.27 5.61
C PHE A 136 -14.97 0.95 7.12
N ILE A 137 -13.94 0.23 7.58
CA ILE A 137 -13.70 -0.04 9.01
C ILE A 137 -13.54 1.27 9.79
N SER A 138 -12.85 2.25 9.21
CA SER A 138 -12.69 3.58 9.80
C SER A 138 -14.02 4.32 9.92
N SER A 139 -14.86 4.28 8.87
CA SER A 139 -16.19 4.88 8.88
C SER A 139 -17.11 4.27 9.93
N LEU A 140 -17.12 2.93 10.04
CA LEU A 140 -17.86 2.22 11.09
C LEU A 140 -17.34 2.60 12.48
N THR A 141 -16.02 2.75 12.64
CA THR A 141 -15.39 3.06 13.92
C THR A 141 -15.62 4.50 14.36
N ALA A 142 -15.63 5.46 13.45
CA ALA A 142 -15.89 6.86 13.77
C ALA A 142 -17.33 7.10 14.24
N LYS A 143 -18.30 6.32 13.71
CA LYS A 143 -19.73 6.51 13.97
C LYS A 143 -20.28 5.71 15.15
N GLN A 144 -19.72 4.54 15.47
CA GLN A 144 -20.19 3.74 16.59
C GLN A 144 -19.86 4.42 17.93
N GLY A 145 -20.86 5.06 18.54
CA GLY A 145 -20.86 5.31 19.99
C GLY A 145 -21.07 4.00 20.78
N PRO A 146 -20.89 4.00 22.12
CA PRO A 146 -20.89 2.77 22.96
C PRO A 146 -22.14 1.88 22.87
N LYS A 147 -23.23 2.34 22.24
CA LYS A 147 -24.54 1.66 22.20
C LYS A 147 -24.98 1.20 20.80
N ASP A 148 -24.16 1.37 19.77
CA ASP A 148 -24.58 0.96 18.41
C ASP A 148 -24.61 -0.57 18.29
N GLY A 149 -25.81 -1.11 18.08
CA GLY A 149 -26.14 -2.55 18.12
C GLY A 149 -25.53 -3.42 17.01
N ASN A 150 -24.61 -2.90 16.20
CA ASN A 150 -23.97 -3.64 15.12
C ASN A 150 -22.55 -4.07 15.48
N LYS A 151 -22.41 -4.82 16.59
CA LYS A 151 -21.12 -5.40 17.02
C LYS A 151 -20.54 -6.40 16.00
N GLN A 152 -21.33 -6.89 15.05
CA GLN A 152 -20.92 -7.92 14.09
C GLN A 152 -20.34 -7.37 12.78
N SER A 153 -20.62 -6.12 12.39
CA SER A 153 -20.19 -5.63 11.08
C SER A 153 -18.67 -5.53 10.96
N LYS A 154 -17.94 -5.02 11.97
CA LYS A 154 -16.48 -4.90 11.86
C LYS A 154 -15.77 -6.26 11.74
N PRO A 155 -16.09 -7.29 12.55
CA PRO A 155 -15.54 -8.63 12.35
C PRO A 155 -15.80 -9.22 10.96
N ILE A 156 -16.99 -9.01 10.37
CA ILE A 156 -17.32 -9.51 9.02
C ILE A 156 -16.43 -8.85 7.96
N GLU A 157 -16.26 -7.54 8.02
CA GLU A 157 -15.42 -6.81 7.05
C GLU A 157 -13.94 -7.18 7.21
N MET A 158 -13.49 -7.51 8.41
CA MET A 158 -12.14 -8.04 8.66
C MET A 158 -11.94 -9.42 8.03
N LEU A 159 -12.90 -10.34 8.20
CA LEU A 159 -12.85 -11.66 7.57
C LEU A 159 -12.86 -11.57 6.03
N ALA A 160 -13.66 -10.65 5.48
CA ALA A 160 -13.65 -10.38 4.04
C ALA A 160 -12.27 -9.88 3.60
N LEU A 161 -11.69 -8.93 4.32
CA LEU A 161 -10.37 -8.38 4.01
C LEU A 161 -9.26 -9.44 4.10
N GLU A 162 -9.27 -10.33 5.09
CA GLU A 162 -8.36 -11.49 5.17
C GLU A 162 -8.45 -12.37 3.92
N ALA A 163 -9.65 -12.63 3.41
CA ALA A 163 -9.84 -13.39 2.18
C ALA A 163 -9.26 -12.68 0.95
N HIS A 164 -9.42 -11.35 0.84
CA HIS A 164 -8.79 -10.58 -0.24
C HIS A 164 -7.26 -10.61 -0.15
N VAL A 165 -6.68 -10.47 1.05
CA VAL A 165 -5.24 -10.58 1.26
C VAL A 165 -4.72 -11.96 0.85
N ALA A 166 -5.44 -13.05 1.20
CA ALA A 166 -5.08 -14.40 0.81
C ALA A 166 -5.06 -14.59 -0.72
N GLN A 167 -6.05 -14.02 -1.42
CA GLN A 167 -6.10 -14.07 -2.89
C GLN A 167 -4.96 -13.28 -3.53
N VAL A 168 -4.62 -12.09 -3.01
CA VAL A 168 -3.47 -11.32 -3.49
C VAL A 168 -2.16 -12.09 -3.28
N LYS A 169 -1.95 -12.67 -2.09
CA LYS A 169 -0.78 -13.52 -1.80
C LYS A 169 -0.67 -14.68 -2.79
N HIS A 170 -1.78 -15.39 -3.04
CA HIS A 170 -1.80 -16.52 -3.97
C HIS A 170 -1.37 -16.11 -5.39
N VAL A 171 -1.92 -15.01 -5.91
CA VAL A 171 -1.56 -14.51 -7.24
C VAL A 171 -0.09 -14.11 -7.31
N LEU A 172 0.43 -13.41 -6.30
CA LEU A 172 1.82 -12.97 -6.29
C LEU A 172 2.82 -14.13 -6.23
N ILE A 173 2.52 -15.17 -5.44
CA ILE A 173 3.34 -16.39 -5.39
C ILE A 173 3.29 -17.11 -6.75
N GLY A 174 2.10 -17.24 -7.35
CA GLY A 174 1.94 -17.88 -8.65
C GLY A 174 2.69 -17.18 -9.78
N THR A 175 2.78 -15.84 -9.75
CA THR A 175 3.53 -15.05 -10.74
C THR A 175 5.03 -15.01 -10.51
N ALA A 176 5.53 -15.35 -9.31
CA ALA A 176 6.97 -15.35 -9.01
C ALA A 176 7.73 -16.57 -9.58
N HIS A 177 7.00 -17.54 -10.14
CA HIS A 177 7.54 -18.77 -10.73
C HIS A 177 7.46 -18.80 -12.27
N LEU A 178 7.09 -17.69 -12.91
CA LEU A 178 7.08 -17.48 -14.36
C LEU A 178 8.19 -16.51 -14.75
#